data_AF-F1TIP3-F1
#
_entry.id   AF-F1TIP3-F1
#
_cell.length_a   1.000
_cell.length_b   1.000
_cell.length_c   1.000
_cell.angle_alpha   90.00
_cell.angle_beta   90.00
_cell.angle_gamma   90.00
#
_symmetry.space_group_name_H-M   'P 1'
#
loop_
_entity.id
_entity.type
_entity.pdbx_description
1 polymer ?
#
loop_
_entity_poly.entity_id
_entity_poly.type
_entity_poly.pdbx_seq_one_letter_code
_entity_poly.pdbx_strand_id
1 'polypeptide(L)'
;MKFDLFNENIGVSKNKWHPKVQFLNDKILYREREIIKKWTEGLIDRDNKMVVEFQTTFHSCFWEFYLYALFCQMGLNLDQSHNRPDFIIKKPYQLYIEAVVANISKSGANESQRNADDLLSMVSPPFVQQGFYVHLNESISRLSNSILTKKTKFTDSYSKCDWVKEEVPFAIALSSYDQINYGREYIYPLMALLYGLYYDAIDDTFEARTSIKKPGSEAQIPLGIFLNPEYEMISGIIFTCTHTIGKLVSLAISESGPLTNIVYNIRHDFNDKKTPYKIQIVNQDNPELLDDGVILFHNPSAKYKIPLEMFGNTNITQISLENGKIVNTVDTYPIVARLNINKGLEKLFHPYIEQQLMLYNRYDMNEVLKHFRDNFI
;
A
#
# COMPACT_ATOMS: atom_id res chain seq x y z
N MET A 1 -2.43 -1.91 -26.72
CA MET A 1 -1.35 -2.91 -26.81
C MET A 1 -1.26 -3.58 -25.44
N LYS A 2 -0.95 -4.88 -25.37
CA LYS A 2 -0.80 -5.63 -24.11
C LYS A 2 0.67 -5.98 -23.95
N PHE A 3 1.25 -5.73 -22.78
CA PHE A 3 2.66 -6.08 -22.58
C PHE A 3 2.83 -7.59 -22.47
N ASP A 4 3.88 -8.10 -23.10
CA ASP A 4 4.28 -9.49 -22.97
C ASP A 4 5.27 -9.66 -21.81
N LEU A 5 4.76 -9.48 -20.60
CA LEU A 5 5.56 -9.37 -19.36
C LEU A 5 6.47 -10.58 -19.08
N PHE A 6 6.08 -11.76 -19.57
CA PHE A 6 6.72 -13.04 -19.28
C PHE A 6 7.44 -13.66 -20.49
N ASN A 7 7.74 -12.86 -21.50
CA ASN A 7 8.46 -13.31 -22.69
C ASN A 7 9.95 -12.98 -22.59
N GLU A 8 10.79 -14.01 -22.73
CA GLU A 8 12.25 -13.89 -22.63
C GLU A 8 12.89 -13.13 -23.80
N ASN A 9 12.21 -13.07 -24.94
CA ASN A 9 12.69 -12.34 -26.12
C ASN A 9 12.39 -10.84 -26.04
N ILE A 10 11.50 -10.45 -25.13
CA ILE A 10 11.08 -9.06 -24.90
C ILE A 10 11.51 -8.74 -23.47
N GLY A 11 12.79 -8.41 -23.29
CA GLY A 11 13.35 -8.05 -21.98
C GLY A 11 14.72 -8.68 -21.72
N VAL A 12 14.83 -9.43 -20.63
CA VAL A 12 16.06 -10.12 -20.19
C VAL A 12 15.86 -11.63 -20.07
N SER A 13 16.97 -12.36 -20.13
CA SER A 13 17.00 -13.81 -19.94
C SER A 13 16.45 -14.22 -18.56
N LYS A 14 15.78 -15.37 -18.47
CA LYS A 14 15.11 -15.88 -17.24
C LYS A 14 15.97 -15.92 -15.97
N ASN A 15 17.27 -16.15 -16.11
CA ASN A 15 18.22 -16.15 -14.98
C ASN A 15 18.44 -14.75 -14.37
N LYS A 16 18.06 -13.68 -15.07
CA LYS A 16 18.07 -12.30 -14.56
C LYS A 16 16.71 -11.86 -14.01
N TRP A 17 15.69 -12.71 -14.10
CA TRP A 17 14.37 -12.37 -13.61
C TRP A 17 14.38 -12.26 -12.09
N HIS A 18 13.69 -11.25 -11.60
CA HIS A 18 13.40 -11.07 -10.20
C HIS A 18 12.65 -12.30 -9.67
N PRO A 19 12.94 -12.79 -8.44
CA PRO A 19 12.30 -14.00 -7.90
C PRO A 19 10.76 -13.97 -7.96
N LYS A 20 10.16 -12.79 -7.78
CA LYS A 20 8.70 -12.59 -7.90
C LYS A 20 8.15 -12.80 -9.31
N VAL A 21 8.91 -12.42 -10.33
CA VAL A 21 8.53 -12.64 -11.74
C VAL A 21 8.62 -14.13 -12.05
N GLN A 22 9.67 -14.81 -11.57
CA GLN A 22 9.81 -16.27 -11.69
C GLN A 22 8.65 -16.98 -11.00
N PHE A 23 8.29 -16.55 -9.79
CA PHE A 23 7.15 -17.07 -9.05
C PHE A 23 5.84 -16.89 -9.83
N LEU A 24 5.52 -15.67 -10.28
CA LEU A 24 4.33 -15.41 -11.10
C LEU A 24 4.32 -16.19 -12.43
N ASN A 25 5.49 -16.55 -12.97
CA ASN A 25 5.58 -17.36 -14.17
C ASN A 25 5.28 -18.86 -13.93
N ASP A 26 5.11 -19.31 -12.69
CA ASP A 26 4.69 -20.68 -12.37
C ASP A 26 3.29 -20.98 -12.90
N LYS A 27 3.10 -22.14 -13.55
CA LYS A 27 1.82 -22.52 -14.16
C LYS A 27 0.62 -22.43 -13.21
N ILE A 28 0.81 -22.64 -11.90
CA ILE A 28 -0.23 -22.57 -10.88
C ILE A 28 -0.81 -21.14 -10.78
N LEU A 29 -0.01 -20.10 -10.97
CA LEU A 29 -0.40 -18.68 -10.87
C LEU A 29 -0.93 -18.09 -12.19
N TYR A 30 -1.58 -18.90 -13.02
CA TYR A 30 -2.08 -18.42 -14.31
C TYR A 30 -3.15 -17.34 -14.18
N ARG A 31 -3.97 -17.36 -13.12
CA ARG A 31 -5.02 -16.36 -12.88
C ARG A 31 -4.40 -15.00 -12.55
N GLU A 32 -3.42 -15.00 -11.66
CA GLU A 32 -2.65 -13.83 -11.25
C GLU A 32 -1.88 -13.23 -12.42
N ARG A 33 -1.30 -14.06 -13.29
CA ARG A 33 -0.67 -13.60 -14.54
C ARG A 33 -1.65 -12.90 -15.47
N GLU A 34 -2.84 -13.44 -15.63
CA GLU A 34 -3.82 -12.79 -16.50
C GLU A 34 -4.31 -11.47 -15.91
N ILE A 35 -4.45 -11.36 -14.59
CA ILE A 35 -4.79 -10.10 -13.91
C ILE A 35 -3.70 -9.05 -14.13
N ILE A 36 -2.43 -9.35 -13.84
CA ILE A 36 -1.36 -8.36 -14.02
C ILE A 36 -1.21 -7.95 -15.49
N LYS A 37 -1.44 -8.87 -16.44
CA LYS A 37 -1.44 -8.49 -17.86
C LYS A 37 -2.62 -7.59 -18.21
N LYS A 38 -3.82 -7.83 -17.67
CA LYS A 38 -5.00 -6.95 -17.84
C LYS A 38 -4.69 -5.54 -17.32
N TRP A 39 -3.96 -5.41 -16.21
CA TRP A 39 -3.55 -4.10 -15.69
C TRP A 39 -2.67 -3.29 -16.65
N THR A 40 -2.07 -3.91 -17.66
CA THR A 40 -1.26 -3.23 -18.67
C THR A 40 -2.02 -2.87 -19.94
N GLU A 41 -3.27 -3.28 -20.07
CA GLU A 41 -4.03 -3.12 -21.32
C GLU A 41 -4.34 -1.65 -21.60
N GLY A 42 -3.61 -1.06 -22.56
CA GLY A 42 -3.74 0.36 -22.92
C GLY A 42 -2.67 1.27 -22.32
N LEU A 43 -1.83 0.74 -21.42
CA LEU A 43 -0.66 1.45 -20.91
C LEU A 43 0.40 1.56 -22.02
N ILE A 44 0.97 2.76 -22.18
CA ILE A 44 2.02 3.04 -23.17
C ILE A 44 3.39 2.92 -22.51
N ASP A 45 4.25 2.05 -23.04
CA ASP A 45 5.67 1.97 -22.65
C ASP A 45 6.44 3.09 -23.35
N ARG A 46 6.61 4.22 -22.66
CA ARG A 46 7.09 5.47 -23.26
C ARG A 46 8.59 5.42 -23.58
N ASP A 47 9.36 4.63 -22.84
CA ASP A 47 10.82 4.54 -23.01
C ASP A 47 11.31 3.12 -23.36
N ASN A 48 10.39 2.19 -23.61
CA ASN A 48 10.64 0.79 -23.96
C ASN A 48 11.41 0.01 -22.87
N LYS A 49 11.22 0.38 -21.61
CA LYS A 49 11.90 -0.28 -20.48
C LYS A 49 10.97 -1.00 -19.53
N MET A 50 9.65 -0.79 -19.60
CA MET A 50 8.72 -1.32 -18.60
C MET A 50 8.83 -2.84 -18.45
N VAL A 51 8.96 -3.58 -19.55
CA VAL A 51 9.10 -5.05 -19.47
C VAL A 51 10.44 -5.46 -18.84
N VAL A 52 11.55 -4.79 -19.20
CA VAL A 52 12.88 -5.04 -18.62
C VAL A 52 12.88 -4.73 -17.12
N GLU A 53 12.31 -3.60 -16.72
CA GLU A 53 12.26 -3.16 -15.33
C GLU A 53 11.32 -4.02 -14.48
N PHE A 54 10.18 -4.44 -15.04
CA PHE A 54 9.31 -5.45 -14.42
C PHE A 54 10.07 -6.75 -14.18
N GLN A 55 10.80 -7.24 -15.19
CA GLN A 55 11.55 -8.48 -15.10
C GLN A 55 12.73 -8.39 -14.11
N THR A 56 13.37 -7.24 -13.94
CA THR A 56 14.62 -7.12 -13.14
C THR A 56 14.42 -6.53 -11.74
N THR A 57 13.49 -5.58 -11.57
CA THR A 57 13.28 -4.84 -10.31
C THR A 57 11.88 -5.01 -9.72
N PHE A 58 10.90 -5.39 -10.54
CA PHE A 58 9.54 -5.77 -10.17
C PHE A 58 8.68 -4.66 -9.53
N HIS A 59 9.00 -4.17 -8.33
CA HIS A 59 8.07 -3.36 -7.52
C HIS A 59 7.61 -2.06 -8.19
N SER A 60 8.50 -1.32 -8.84
CA SER A 60 8.15 -0.04 -9.49
C SER A 60 7.12 -0.25 -10.61
N CYS A 61 7.43 -1.12 -11.59
CA CYS A 61 6.49 -1.41 -12.67
C CYS A 61 5.21 -2.07 -12.15
N PHE A 62 5.31 -2.97 -11.16
CA PHE A 62 4.12 -3.58 -10.55
C PHE A 62 3.19 -2.53 -9.95
N TRP A 63 3.74 -1.48 -9.34
CA TRP A 63 2.97 -0.36 -8.81
C TRP A 63 2.36 0.52 -9.91
N GLU A 64 3.13 0.84 -10.95
CA GLU A 64 2.62 1.62 -12.09
C GLU A 64 1.52 0.89 -12.87
N PHE A 65 1.65 -0.42 -13.08
CA PHE A 65 0.60 -1.23 -13.72
C PHE A 65 -0.69 -1.19 -12.91
N TYR A 66 -0.58 -1.32 -11.58
CA TYR A 66 -1.74 -1.24 -10.70
C TYR A 66 -2.39 0.15 -10.70
N LEU A 67 -1.59 1.23 -10.61
CA LEU A 67 -2.10 2.59 -10.66
C LEU A 67 -2.85 2.86 -11.98
N TYR A 68 -2.28 2.42 -13.10
CA TYR A 68 -2.95 2.53 -14.40
C TYR A 68 -4.31 1.82 -14.38
N ALA A 69 -4.35 0.57 -13.95
CA ALA A 69 -5.58 -0.22 -13.86
C ALA A 69 -6.62 0.43 -12.93
N LEU A 70 -6.17 0.93 -11.77
CA LEU A 70 -7.00 1.62 -10.80
C LEU A 70 -7.65 2.87 -11.41
N PHE A 71 -6.85 3.73 -12.05
CA PHE A 71 -7.35 4.96 -12.68
C PHE A 71 -8.28 4.67 -13.86
N CYS A 72 -8.00 3.63 -14.64
CA CYS A 72 -8.91 3.17 -15.69
C CYS A 72 -10.23 2.64 -15.12
N GLN A 73 -10.21 1.85 -14.04
CA GLN A 73 -11.43 1.35 -13.37
C GLN A 73 -12.28 2.52 -12.84
N MET A 74 -11.63 3.57 -12.34
CA MET A 74 -12.29 4.79 -11.89
C MET A 74 -12.85 5.65 -13.04
N GLY A 75 -12.59 5.29 -14.30
CA GLY A 75 -13.03 6.06 -15.47
C GLY A 75 -12.28 7.39 -15.66
N LEU A 76 -11.08 7.54 -15.07
CA LEU A 76 -10.28 8.75 -15.22
C LEU A 76 -9.69 8.86 -16.63
N ASN A 77 -9.66 10.08 -17.17
CA ASN A 77 -9.06 10.32 -18.48
C ASN A 77 -7.56 10.59 -18.35
N LEU A 78 -6.74 9.61 -18.74
CA LEU A 78 -5.28 9.69 -18.69
C LEU A 78 -4.70 10.24 -20.01
N ASP A 79 -3.79 11.19 -19.88
CA ASP A 79 -2.88 11.63 -20.94
C ASP A 79 -1.54 10.89 -20.80
N GLN A 80 -1.19 10.14 -21.83
CA GLN A 80 0.02 9.33 -21.89
C GLN A 80 1.04 9.86 -22.91
N SER A 81 0.83 11.04 -23.51
CA SER A 81 1.74 11.60 -24.53
C SER A 81 3.04 12.16 -23.96
N HIS A 82 3.14 12.29 -22.64
CA HIS A 82 4.30 12.82 -21.94
C HIS A 82 4.91 11.77 -21.02
N ASN A 83 6.24 11.80 -20.87
CA ASN A 83 6.99 10.82 -20.09
C ASN A 83 7.11 11.15 -18.60
N ARG A 84 6.53 12.26 -18.14
CA ARG A 84 6.55 12.71 -16.75
C ARG A 84 5.52 13.82 -16.52
N PRO A 85 4.94 13.94 -15.31
CA PRO A 85 4.95 12.94 -14.24
C PRO A 85 4.35 11.61 -14.72
N ASP A 86 4.56 10.53 -13.97
CA ASP A 86 4.21 9.16 -14.42
C ASP A 86 2.76 9.06 -14.93
N PHE A 87 1.81 9.72 -14.26
CA PHE A 87 0.42 9.85 -14.71
C PHE A 87 -0.04 11.30 -14.78
N ILE A 88 -0.72 11.63 -15.87
CA ILE A 88 -1.39 12.92 -16.08
C ILE A 88 -2.88 12.65 -16.27
N ILE A 89 -3.70 13.06 -15.30
CA ILE A 89 -5.15 12.96 -15.40
C ILE A 89 -5.68 14.31 -15.93
N LYS A 90 -6.56 14.26 -16.94
CA LYS A 90 -7.18 15.45 -17.55
C LYS A 90 -8.61 15.70 -17.07
N LYS A 91 -9.35 14.64 -16.75
CA LYS A 91 -10.76 14.67 -16.35
C LYS A 91 -11.07 13.59 -15.30
N PRO A 92 -12.07 13.80 -14.42
CA PRO A 92 -12.92 14.99 -14.33
C PRO A 92 -12.19 16.22 -13.79
N TYR A 93 -11.12 16.01 -13.03
CA TYR A 93 -10.21 17.05 -12.55
C TYR A 93 -8.80 16.79 -13.08
N GLN A 94 -8.02 17.86 -13.23
CA GLN A 94 -6.61 17.72 -13.57
C GLN A 94 -5.82 17.32 -12.33
N LEU A 95 -4.94 16.35 -12.48
CA LEU A 95 -4.07 15.88 -11.40
C LEU A 95 -2.81 15.28 -12.01
N TYR A 96 -1.65 15.67 -11.48
CA TYR A 96 -0.38 15.04 -11.77
C TYR A 96 -0.04 14.05 -10.67
N ILE A 97 0.41 12.85 -11.04
CA ILE A 97 0.80 11.81 -10.09
C ILE A 97 2.17 11.26 -10.47
N GLU A 98 3.08 11.26 -9.50
CA GLU A 98 4.38 10.60 -9.62
C GLU A 98 4.38 9.33 -8.75
N ALA A 99 4.71 8.18 -9.35
CA ALA A 99 4.77 6.90 -8.68
C ALA A 99 6.15 6.67 -8.03
N VAL A 100 6.14 6.06 -6.85
CA VAL A 100 7.35 5.68 -6.12
C VAL A 100 7.10 4.46 -5.25
N VAL A 101 8.16 3.68 -5.05
CA VAL A 101 8.16 2.56 -4.11
C VAL A 101 9.22 2.80 -3.03
N ALA A 102 8.87 2.54 -1.78
CA ALA A 102 9.81 2.55 -0.68
C ALA A 102 10.32 1.12 -0.42
N ASN A 103 11.45 0.75 -1.02
CA ASN A 103 12.02 -0.59 -0.85
C ASN A 103 12.74 -0.76 0.51
N ILE A 104 13.07 -2.00 0.87
CA ILE A 104 13.93 -2.35 2.00
C ILE A 104 15.28 -1.62 1.90
N SER A 105 15.84 -1.20 3.03
CA SER A 105 17.19 -0.63 3.08
C SER A 105 18.24 -1.64 2.59
N LYS A 106 19.34 -1.15 1.99
CA LYS A 106 20.41 -2.04 1.49
C LYS A 106 21.07 -2.86 2.60
N SER A 107 21.00 -2.37 3.84
CA SER A 107 21.48 -3.05 5.05
C SER A 107 20.39 -3.84 5.78
N GLY A 108 19.14 -3.78 5.32
CA GLY A 108 18.02 -4.52 5.90
C GLY A 108 18.02 -5.99 5.49
N ALA A 109 17.21 -6.79 6.19
CA ALA A 109 17.02 -8.19 5.86
C ALA A 109 16.42 -8.33 4.45
N ASN A 110 17.04 -9.16 3.61
CA ASN A 110 16.55 -9.37 2.26
C ASN A 110 15.21 -10.10 2.31
N GLU A 111 14.32 -9.79 1.38
CA GLU A 111 13.03 -10.46 1.27
C GLU A 111 13.16 -11.99 1.11
N SER A 112 14.25 -12.48 0.50
CA SER A 112 14.54 -13.92 0.39
C SER A 112 14.74 -14.63 1.73
N GLN A 113 14.94 -13.89 2.83
CA GLN A 113 15.09 -14.42 4.17
C GLN A 113 13.74 -14.61 4.89
N ARG A 114 12.63 -14.25 4.24
CA ARG A 114 11.29 -14.31 4.85
C ARG A 114 10.93 -15.74 5.20
N ASN A 115 10.46 -15.96 6.42
CA ASN A 115 10.13 -17.26 6.97
C ASN A 115 8.65 -17.35 7.41
N ALA A 116 8.28 -18.46 8.05
CA ALA A 116 6.91 -18.70 8.52
C ALA A 116 6.48 -17.73 9.63
N ASP A 117 7.39 -17.34 10.54
CA ASP A 117 7.11 -16.39 11.61
C ASP A 117 6.83 -14.98 11.04
N ASP A 118 7.56 -14.58 9.98
CA ASP A 118 7.27 -13.34 9.25
C ASP A 118 5.89 -13.36 8.58
N LEU A 119 5.43 -14.54 8.14
CA LEU A 119 4.11 -14.70 7.54
C LEU A 119 3.00 -14.62 8.60
N LEU A 120 3.15 -15.31 9.72
CA LEU A 120 2.14 -15.33 10.78
C LEU A 120 2.02 -14.00 11.51
N SER A 121 3.14 -13.31 11.69
CA SER A 121 3.17 -12.00 12.32
C SER A 121 2.52 -10.90 11.47
N MET A 122 2.09 -11.17 10.23
CA MET A 122 1.31 -10.24 9.41
C MET A 122 -0.01 -9.85 10.06
N VAL A 123 -0.64 -10.79 10.77
CA VAL A 123 -1.94 -10.59 11.42
C VAL A 123 -1.81 -10.29 12.92
N SER A 124 -0.59 -10.13 13.44
CA SER A 124 -0.42 -9.75 14.85
C SER A 124 -0.70 -8.27 15.05
N PRO A 125 -1.47 -7.88 16.09
CA PRO A 125 -1.71 -6.47 16.35
C PRO A 125 -0.44 -5.75 16.82
N PRO A 126 -0.31 -4.44 16.58
CA PRO A 126 0.89 -3.66 16.87
C PRO A 126 1.49 -3.87 18.27
N PHE A 127 0.67 -3.92 19.32
CA PHE A 127 1.14 -4.03 20.70
C PHE A 127 1.73 -5.40 21.06
N VAL A 128 1.49 -6.43 20.24
CA VAL A 128 2.04 -7.77 20.38
C VAL A 128 3.32 -7.94 19.55
N GLN A 129 3.52 -7.09 18.54
CA GLN A 129 4.67 -7.18 17.64
C GLN A 129 5.96 -6.77 18.36
N GLN A 130 6.90 -7.70 18.50
CA GLN A 130 8.24 -7.40 18.99
C GLN A 130 8.92 -6.40 18.06
N GLY A 131 9.48 -5.33 18.63
CA GLY A 131 10.18 -4.30 17.85
C GLY A 131 9.27 -3.38 17.05
N PHE A 132 7.95 -3.32 17.31
CA PHE A 132 6.99 -2.46 16.59
C PHE A 132 7.52 -1.03 16.35
N TYR A 133 8.03 -0.36 17.39
CA TYR A 133 8.54 1.02 17.26
C TYR A 133 9.81 1.15 16.42
N VAL A 134 10.65 0.11 16.40
CA VAL A 134 11.82 0.05 15.51
C VAL A 134 11.35 -0.03 14.06
N HIS A 135 10.37 -0.91 13.79
CA HIS A 135 9.75 -1.06 12.49
C HIS A 135 9.06 0.23 12.04
N LEU A 136 8.24 0.85 12.90
CA LEU A 136 7.56 2.11 12.62
C LEU A 136 8.56 3.22 12.23
N ASN A 137 9.65 3.37 12.98
CA ASN A 137 10.67 4.39 12.70
C ASN A 137 11.45 4.12 11.41
N GLU A 138 11.75 2.86 11.10
CA GLU A 138 12.36 2.49 9.82
C GLU A 138 11.40 2.79 8.66
N SER A 139 10.12 2.43 8.77
CA SER A 139 9.11 2.77 7.77
C SER A 139 9.00 4.29 7.54
N ILE A 140 8.90 5.09 8.62
CA ILE A 140 8.90 6.57 8.52
C ILE A 140 10.15 7.07 7.76
N SER A 141 11.33 6.53 8.06
CA SER A 141 12.59 6.88 7.38
C SER A 141 12.55 6.55 5.89
N ARG A 142 12.11 5.36 5.50
CA ARG A 142 12.05 4.93 4.10
C ARG A 142 11.02 5.73 3.29
N LEU A 143 9.83 5.94 3.85
CA LEU A 143 8.77 6.73 3.23
C LEU A 143 9.19 8.21 3.10
N SER A 144 9.81 8.80 4.13
CA SER A 144 10.32 10.17 4.10
C SER A 144 11.35 10.38 2.98
N ASN A 145 12.33 9.48 2.84
CA ASN A 145 13.31 9.56 1.75
C ASN A 145 12.66 9.47 0.36
N SER A 146 11.63 8.63 0.20
CA SER A 146 10.91 8.46 -1.07
C SER A 146 10.12 9.71 -1.43
N ILE A 147 9.38 10.28 -0.48
CA ILE A 147 8.63 11.53 -0.66
C ILE A 147 9.58 12.68 -0.98
N LEU A 148 10.66 12.85 -0.19
CA LEU A 148 11.64 13.91 -0.40
C LEU A 148 12.27 13.83 -1.79
N THR A 149 12.65 12.62 -2.23
CA THR A 149 13.22 12.40 -3.56
C THR A 149 12.28 12.87 -4.67
N LYS A 150 10.99 12.52 -4.58
CA LYS A 150 10.01 12.90 -5.61
C LYS A 150 9.61 14.37 -5.55
N LYS A 151 9.52 14.94 -4.34
CA LYS A 151 9.39 16.38 -4.12
C LYS A 151 10.51 17.14 -4.84
N THR A 152 11.77 16.80 -4.58
CA THR A 152 12.93 17.42 -5.23
C THR A 152 12.89 17.25 -6.74
N LYS A 153 12.57 16.05 -7.25
CA LYS A 153 12.46 15.80 -8.69
C LYS A 153 11.36 16.65 -9.35
N PHE A 154 10.23 16.84 -8.68
CA PHE A 154 9.18 17.73 -9.15
C PHE A 154 9.68 19.17 -9.24
N THR A 155 10.23 19.70 -8.15
CA THR A 155 10.74 21.09 -8.07
C THR A 155 11.85 21.36 -9.09
N ASP A 156 12.81 20.44 -9.23
CA ASP A 156 14.01 20.66 -10.03
C ASP A 156 13.82 20.34 -11.52
N SER A 157 12.82 19.52 -11.88
CA SER A 157 12.63 19.03 -13.24
C SER A 157 11.19 19.16 -13.75
N TYR A 158 10.22 18.53 -13.09
CA TYR A 158 8.88 18.38 -13.69
C TYR A 158 8.13 19.70 -13.81
N SER A 159 8.25 20.56 -12.80
CA SER A 159 7.69 21.91 -12.77
C SER A 159 8.13 22.80 -13.93
N LYS A 160 9.23 22.46 -14.61
CA LYS A 160 9.82 23.21 -15.73
C LYS A 160 9.34 22.70 -17.10
N CYS A 161 8.51 21.67 -17.15
CA CYS A 161 8.01 21.13 -18.41
C CYS A 161 6.80 21.93 -18.89
N ASP A 162 6.73 22.25 -20.19
CA ASP A 162 5.66 23.09 -20.78
C ASP A 162 4.23 22.54 -20.57
N TRP A 163 4.10 21.23 -20.37
CA TRP A 163 2.82 20.56 -20.14
C TRP A 163 2.44 20.40 -18.66
N VAL A 164 3.31 20.83 -17.73
CA VAL A 164 3.08 20.83 -16.28
C VAL A 164 2.69 22.23 -15.85
N LYS A 165 1.44 22.39 -15.43
CA LYS A 165 0.89 23.67 -14.98
C LYS A 165 0.96 23.78 -13.47
N GLU A 166 1.33 24.95 -12.97
CA GLU A 166 1.48 25.19 -11.54
C GLU A 166 0.15 25.02 -10.78
N GLU A 167 -0.97 25.38 -11.40
CA GLU A 167 -2.31 25.37 -10.79
C GLU A 167 -2.94 23.97 -10.69
N VAL A 168 -2.29 22.95 -11.23
CA VAL A 168 -2.78 21.58 -11.22
C VAL A 168 -2.21 20.87 -9.99
N PRO A 169 -3.06 20.25 -9.15
CA PRO A 169 -2.61 19.46 -8.01
C PRO A 169 -1.56 18.41 -8.39
N PHE A 170 -0.59 18.20 -7.49
CA PHE A 170 0.46 17.19 -7.64
C PHE A 170 0.41 16.20 -6.48
N ALA A 171 0.24 14.93 -6.78
CA ALA A 171 0.26 13.85 -5.79
C ALA A 171 1.46 12.93 -5.99
N ILE A 172 1.88 12.29 -4.89
CA ILE A 172 2.84 11.20 -4.94
C ILE A 172 2.08 9.91 -4.64
N ALA A 173 2.16 8.93 -5.55
CA ALA A 173 1.63 7.59 -5.33
C ALA A 173 2.74 6.68 -4.79
N LEU A 174 2.66 6.34 -3.51
CA LEU A 174 3.69 5.66 -2.74
C LEU A 174 3.23 4.25 -2.34
N SER A 175 3.94 3.22 -2.82
CA SER A 175 3.78 1.85 -2.33
C SER A 175 4.91 1.47 -1.38
N SER A 176 4.58 0.92 -0.20
CA SER A 176 5.59 0.46 0.76
C SER A 176 6.01 -0.99 0.53
N TYR A 177 7.33 -1.21 0.52
CA TYR A 177 8.00 -2.50 0.61
C TYR A 177 9.22 -2.35 1.55
N ASP A 178 9.04 -1.58 2.63
CA ASP A 178 10.16 -0.98 3.37
C ASP A 178 10.90 -1.97 4.29
N GLN A 179 10.30 -3.14 4.54
CA GLN A 179 10.80 -4.19 5.44
C GLN A 179 10.43 -5.59 4.93
N ILE A 180 11.07 -6.63 5.48
CA ILE A 180 10.81 -8.03 5.11
C ILE A 180 9.33 -8.45 5.29
N ASN A 181 8.69 -7.87 6.29
CA ASN A 181 7.31 -8.06 6.71
C ASN A 181 6.37 -6.95 6.18
N TYR A 182 6.72 -6.33 5.05
CA TYR A 182 5.90 -5.26 4.47
C TYR A 182 4.44 -5.70 4.28
N GLY A 183 3.52 -4.75 4.43
CA GLY A 183 2.08 -4.93 4.31
C GLY A 183 1.32 -5.06 5.63
N ARG A 184 1.95 -4.69 6.74
CA ARG A 184 1.32 -4.62 8.08
C ARG A 184 1.55 -3.29 8.80
N GLU A 185 2.21 -2.33 8.16
CA GLU A 185 2.53 -1.01 8.70
C GLU A 185 1.27 -0.13 8.77
N TYR A 186 0.29 -0.42 7.90
CA TYR A 186 -0.98 0.30 7.82
C TYR A 186 -0.76 1.82 7.72
N ILE A 187 -1.62 2.65 8.34
CA ILE A 187 -1.52 4.11 8.29
C ILE A 187 -0.42 4.68 9.20
N TYR A 188 0.08 3.91 10.17
CA TYR A 188 0.84 4.44 11.31
C TYR A 188 2.07 5.27 10.90
N PRO A 189 2.92 4.84 9.95
CA PRO A 189 4.08 5.64 9.54
C PRO A 189 3.69 6.98 8.89
N LEU A 190 2.63 7.01 8.09
CA LEU A 190 2.21 8.23 7.39
C LEU A 190 1.43 9.18 8.28
N MET A 191 0.69 8.68 9.28
CA MET A 191 0.11 9.56 10.31
C MET A 191 1.20 10.35 11.04
N ALA A 192 2.31 9.68 11.38
CA ALA A 192 3.45 10.33 12.00
C ALA A 192 4.15 11.28 11.03
N LEU A 193 4.53 10.79 9.85
CA LEU A 193 5.32 11.55 8.89
C LEU A 193 4.57 12.78 8.37
N LEU A 194 3.32 12.62 7.98
CA LEU A 194 2.53 13.66 7.31
C LEU A 194 1.91 14.65 8.31
N TYR A 195 1.33 14.16 9.41
CA TYR A 195 0.56 14.99 10.35
C TYR A 195 1.21 15.17 11.73
N GLY A 196 2.37 14.54 11.99
CA GLY A 196 3.03 14.63 13.29
C GLY A 196 2.35 13.80 14.36
N LEU A 197 1.49 12.85 13.97
CA LEU A 197 0.70 12.00 14.85
C LEU A 197 1.36 10.62 14.95
N TYR A 198 2.23 10.44 15.95
CA TYR A 198 2.95 9.20 16.19
C TYR A 198 2.07 8.20 16.93
N TYR A 199 1.98 6.97 16.43
CA TYR A 199 1.11 5.95 17.01
C TYR A 199 1.71 5.31 18.26
N ASP A 200 0.97 5.33 19.37
CA ASP A 200 1.22 4.51 20.55
C ASP A 200 0.41 3.21 20.44
N ALA A 201 1.12 2.09 20.30
CA ALA A 201 0.49 0.79 20.14
C ALA A 201 -0.14 0.26 21.43
N ILE A 202 0.40 0.63 22.60
CA ILE A 202 -0.07 0.13 23.90
C ILE A 202 -1.46 0.70 24.17
N ASP A 203 -1.57 2.04 24.10
CA ASP A 203 -2.79 2.76 24.43
C ASP A 203 -3.75 2.90 23.24
N ASP A 204 -3.33 2.51 22.03
CA ASP A 204 -4.12 2.65 20.78
C ASP A 204 -4.47 4.10 20.47
N THR A 205 -3.49 4.99 20.62
CA THR A 205 -3.66 6.43 20.44
C THR A 205 -2.61 7.03 19.52
N PHE A 206 -2.81 8.29 19.13
CA PHE A 206 -1.84 9.06 18.39
C PHE A 206 -1.38 10.26 19.22
N GLU A 207 -0.07 10.41 19.35
CA GLU A 207 0.58 11.48 20.10
C GLU A 207 1.28 12.46 19.16
N ALA A 208 1.22 13.75 19.50
CA ALA A 208 1.95 14.77 18.75
C ALA A 208 3.47 14.60 18.92
N ARG A 209 4.20 14.50 17.81
CA ARG A 209 5.66 14.41 17.79
C ARG A 209 6.21 15.20 16.60
N THR A 210 7.32 15.90 16.81
CA THR A 210 7.94 16.79 15.81
C THR A 210 9.10 16.15 15.05
N SER A 211 9.75 15.14 15.62
CA SER A 211 10.81 14.39 14.94
C SER A 211 10.98 12.98 15.49
N ILE A 212 11.65 12.13 14.71
CA ILE A 212 12.22 10.87 15.20
C ILE A 212 13.71 10.80 14.86
N LYS A 213 14.45 10.00 15.62
CA LYS A 213 15.82 9.64 15.26
C LYS A 213 15.79 8.65 14.09
N LYS A 214 16.53 8.94 13.04
CA LYS A 214 16.69 8.06 11.89
C LYS A 214 17.40 6.77 12.34
N PRO A 215 16.83 5.58 12.09
CA PRO A 215 17.44 4.32 12.49
C PRO A 215 18.90 4.19 12.05
N GLY A 216 19.76 3.76 12.98
CA GLY A 216 21.19 3.60 12.74
C GLY A 216 21.99 4.90 12.60
N SER A 217 21.43 6.07 12.95
CA SER A 217 22.15 7.36 12.90
C SER A 217 21.65 8.36 13.95
N GLU A 218 22.40 9.45 14.17
CA GLU A 218 21.96 10.56 15.04
C GLU A 218 21.08 11.61 14.32
N ALA A 219 20.89 11.46 13.00
CA ALA A 219 20.10 12.40 12.23
C ALA A 219 18.62 12.36 12.65
N GLN A 220 17.98 13.53 12.66
CA GLN A 220 16.54 13.66 12.93
C GLN A 220 15.76 13.68 11.62
N ILE A 221 14.64 12.95 11.60
CA ILE A 221 13.64 13.04 10.54
C ILE A 221 12.49 13.91 11.07
N PRO A 222 12.20 15.06 10.45
CA PRO A 222 11.05 15.87 10.83
C PRO A 222 9.74 15.12 10.53
N LEU A 223 8.80 15.22 11.46
CA LEU A 223 7.44 14.74 11.32
C LEU A 223 6.49 15.92 11.05
N GLY A 224 5.26 15.62 10.63
CA GLY A 224 4.28 16.66 10.31
C GLY A 224 4.63 17.43 9.04
N ILE A 225 5.20 16.77 8.01
CA ILE A 225 5.67 17.46 6.81
C ILE A 225 4.56 18.21 6.06
N PHE A 226 3.30 17.79 6.17
CA PHE A 226 2.16 18.54 5.60
C PHE A 226 1.78 19.80 6.39
N LEU A 227 2.36 20.00 7.57
CA LEU A 227 2.24 21.23 8.35
C LEU A 227 3.39 22.20 8.03
N ASN A 228 4.34 21.80 7.17
CA ASN A 228 5.45 22.62 6.73
C ASN A 228 5.16 23.22 5.34
N PRO A 229 5.21 24.56 5.17
CA PRO A 229 5.02 25.23 3.88
C PRO A 229 5.96 24.72 2.78
N GLU A 230 7.14 24.19 3.12
CA GLU A 230 8.05 23.59 2.14
C GLU A 230 7.44 22.40 1.39
N TYR A 231 6.32 21.83 1.83
CA TYR A 231 5.63 20.71 1.18
C TYR A 231 4.30 21.14 0.54
N GLU A 232 3.97 22.44 0.47
CA GLU A 232 2.70 22.94 -0.08
C GLU A 232 2.46 22.57 -1.55
N MET A 233 3.51 22.23 -2.30
CA MET A 233 3.38 21.78 -3.68
C MET A 233 2.80 20.36 -3.80
N ILE A 234 2.89 19.55 -2.75
CA ILE A 234 2.30 18.21 -2.73
C ILE A 234 0.88 18.32 -2.23
N SER A 235 -0.08 18.02 -3.08
CA SER A 235 -1.51 18.06 -2.78
C SER A 235 -1.98 16.89 -1.93
N GLY A 236 -1.33 15.72 -2.06
CA GLY A 236 -1.61 14.54 -1.26
C GLY A 236 -0.68 13.37 -1.57
N ILE A 237 -0.74 12.34 -0.71
CA ILE A 237 -0.06 11.05 -0.91
C ILE A 237 -1.12 9.97 -1.12
N ILE A 238 -1.09 9.30 -2.28
CA ILE A 238 -1.84 8.06 -2.52
C ILE A 238 -0.96 6.92 -2.03
N PHE A 239 -1.41 6.17 -1.03
CA PHE A 239 -0.58 5.20 -0.32
C PHE A 239 -1.18 3.80 -0.32
N THR A 240 -0.32 2.81 -0.38
CA THR A 240 -0.66 1.44 0.01
C THR A 240 0.56 0.71 0.57
N CYS A 241 0.35 -0.13 1.57
CA CYS A 241 1.30 -1.17 1.97
C CYS A 241 0.83 -2.57 1.55
N THR A 242 -0.39 -2.70 1.03
CA THR A 242 -1.01 -4.01 0.72
C THR A 242 -0.90 -4.37 -0.77
N HIS A 243 -0.18 -3.60 -1.57
CA HIS A 243 0.09 -3.92 -2.98
C HIS A 243 1.18 -4.98 -3.13
N THR A 244 0.83 -6.22 -2.85
CA THR A 244 1.75 -7.37 -2.89
C THR A 244 1.24 -8.41 -3.88
N ILE A 245 1.97 -9.51 -4.10
CA ILE A 245 1.43 -10.66 -4.86
C ILE A 245 0.14 -11.18 -4.20
N GLY A 246 -0.02 -11.01 -2.89
CA GLY A 246 -1.26 -11.29 -2.19
C GLY A 246 -2.47 -10.52 -2.73
N LYS A 247 -2.29 -9.31 -3.30
CA LYS A 247 -3.35 -8.56 -3.99
C LYS A 247 -3.81 -9.31 -5.25
N LEU A 248 -2.87 -9.79 -6.08
CA LEU A 248 -3.20 -10.57 -7.28
C LEU A 248 -3.94 -11.85 -6.91
N VAL A 249 -3.47 -12.58 -5.89
CA VAL A 249 -4.12 -13.80 -5.41
C VAL A 249 -5.53 -13.48 -4.90
N SER A 250 -5.69 -12.43 -4.11
CA SER A 250 -6.98 -11.99 -3.58
C SER A 250 -7.98 -11.66 -4.69
N LEU A 251 -7.55 -10.93 -5.73
CA LEU A 251 -8.39 -10.62 -6.90
C LEU A 251 -8.72 -11.87 -7.72
N ALA A 252 -7.77 -12.79 -7.91
CA ALA A 252 -8.03 -14.07 -8.58
C ALA A 252 -9.06 -14.94 -7.84
N ILE A 253 -9.00 -14.94 -6.50
CA ILE A 253 -9.98 -15.62 -5.65
C ILE A 253 -11.35 -14.92 -5.73
N SER A 254 -11.35 -13.59 -5.75
CA SER A 254 -12.58 -12.79 -5.89
C SER A 254 -13.29 -13.07 -7.22
N GLU A 255 -12.54 -13.23 -8.32
CA GLU A 255 -13.11 -13.55 -9.64
C GLU A 255 -13.58 -15.01 -9.76
N SER A 256 -12.84 -15.98 -9.23
CA SER A 256 -12.98 -17.41 -9.60
C SER A 256 -12.86 -18.41 -8.44
N GLY A 257 -12.94 -17.93 -7.20
CA GLY A 257 -12.80 -18.74 -5.98
C GLY A 257 -11.37 -19.21 -5.70
N PRO A 258 -11.13 -19.78 -4.50
CA PRO A 258 -9.81 -20.23 -4.08
C PRO A 258 -9.34 -21.45 -4.87
N LEU A 259 -8.10 -21.39 -5.37
CA LEU A 259 -7.43 -22.50 -6.07
C LEU A 259 -6.48 -23.25 -5.11
N THR A 260 -5.29 -22.69 -4.86
CA THR A 260 -4.29 -23.25 -3.94
C THR A 260 -4.23 -22.52 -2.60
N ASN A 261 -4.69 -21.28 -2.58
CA ASN A 261 -4.51 -20.37 -1.46
C ASN A 261 -5.86 -19.86 -0.97
N ILE A 262 -5.88 -19.45 0.30
CA ILE A 262 -6.94 -18.68 0.93
C ILE A 262 -6.35 -17.37 1.44
N VAL A 263 -7.13 -16.30 1.33
CA VAL A 263 -6.72 -14.95 1.72
C VAL A 263 -7.62 -14.43 2.82
N TYR A 264 -6.98 -13.94 3.89
CA TYR A 264 -7.60 -13.25 5.00
C TYR A 264 -7.15 -11.80 4.99
N ASN A 265 -8.11 -10.87 5.01
CA ASN A 265 -7.84 -9.46 5.27
C ASN A 265 -8.36 -9.10 6.67
N ILE A 266 -7.58 -8.35 7.43
CA ILE A 266 -8.06 -7.62 8.61
C ILE A 266 -8.44 -6.22 8.13
N ARG A 267 -9.70 -5.85 8.34
CA ARG A 267 -10.25 -4.54 7.95
C ARG A 267 -10.59 -3.71 9.17
N HIS A 268 -10.45 -2.39 9.05
CA HIS A 268 -10.85 -1.44 10.08
C HIS A 268 -12.18 -0.80 9.67
N ASP A 269 -13.21 -0.98 10.50
CA ASP A 269 -14.47 -0.26 10.47
C ASP A 269 -14.42 0.94 11.43
N PHE A 270 -14.19 2.13 10.89
CA PHE A 270 -14.13 3.36 11.70
C PHE A 270 -15.46 3.72 12.37
N ASN A 271 -16.59 3.11 11.97
CA ASN A 271 -17.91 3.37 12.55
C ASN A 271 -18.17 2.49 13.79
N ASP A 272 -17.52 1.32 13.91
CA ASP A 272 -17.69 0.42 15.06
C ASP A 272 -16.62 0.68 16.14
N LYS A 273 -16.98 1.47 17.15
CA LYS A 273 -16.06 1.77 18.26
C LYS A 273 -15.82 0.62 19.24
N LYS A 274 -16.67 -0.42 19.20
CA LYS A 274 -16.59 -1.55 20.14
C LYS A 274 -15.76 -2.69 19.58
N THR A 275 -15.93 -2.97 18.29
CA THR A 275 -15.23 -4.06 17.60
C THR A 275 -14.76 -3.57 16.23
N PRO A 276 -13.87 -2.56 16.15
CA PRO A 276 -13.49 -1.91 14.90
C PRO A 276 -12.82 -2.83 13.90
N TYR A 277 -12.14 -3.89 14.34
CA TYR A 277 -11.40 -4.77 13.44
C TYR A 277 -12.24 -5.98 13.05
N LYS A 278 -12.41 -6.20 11.74
CA LYS A 278 -13.20 -7.28 11.16
C LYS A 278 -12.33 -8.17 10.28
N ILE A 279 -12.69 -9.45 10.19
CA ILE A 279 -12.05 -10.40 9.29
C ILE A 279 -12.85 -10.51 7.99
N GLN A 280 -12.15 -10.46 6.87
CA GLN A 280 -12.67 -10.80 5.57
C GLN A 280 -11.96 -12.04 5.06
N ILE A 281 -12.71 -13.12 4.84
CA ILE A 281 -12.22 -14.30 4.12
C ILE A 281 -12.61 -14.11 2.66
N VAL A 282 -11.61 -13.88 1.81
CA VAL A 282 -11.86 -13.51 0.41
C VAL A 282 -12.41 -14.70 -0.36
N ASN A 283 -13.54 -14.48 -1.03
CA ASN A 283 -14.19 -15.42 -1.93
C ASN A 283 -15.09 -14.65 -2.91
N GLN A 284 -15.87 -15.35 -3.75
CA GLN A 284 -16.72 -14.70 -4.76
C GLN A 284 -17.90 -13.93 -4.16
N ASP A 285 -18.41 -14.35 -2.99
CA ASP A 285 -19.51 -13.69 -2.28
C ASP A 285 -19.01 -12.57 -1.35
N ASN A 286 -17.71 -12.60 -1.01
CA ASN A 286 -17.03 -11.58 -0.21
C ASN A 286 -15.70 -11.17 -0.87
N PRO A 287 -15.77 -10.50 -2.04
CA PRO A 287 -14.59 -10.22 -2.84
C PRO A 287 -13.75 -9.08 -2.23
N GLU A 288 -12.45 -9.10 -2.52
CA GLU A 288 -11.64 -7.90 -2.44
C GLU A 288 -11.74 -7.14 -3.77
N LEU A 289 -11.90 -5.83 -3.72
CA LEU A 289 -12.01 -4.96 -4.87
C LEU A 289 -10.65 -4.37 -5.25
N LEU A 290 -10.49 -3.91 -6.50
CA LEU A 290 -9.19 -3.41 -6.97
C LEU A 290 -8.67 -2.24 -6.13
N ASP A 291 -9.57 -1.33 -5.75
CA ASP A 291 -9.33 -0.10 -5.00
C ASP A 291 -9.24 -0.30 -3.48
N ASP A 292 -9.53 -1.50 -2.97
CA ASP A 292 -9.30 -1.85 -1.57
C ASP A 292 -7.81 -1.80 -1.20
N GLY A 293 -7.54 -1.27 0.00
CA GLY A 293 -6.19 -1.19 0.56
C GLY A 293 -5.37 0.01 0.08
N VAL A 294 -6.02 0.97 -0.59
CA VAL A 294 -5.46 2.27 -0.98
C VAL A 294 -6.01 3.37 -0.07
N ILE A 295 -5.13 4.29 0.33
CA ILE A 295 -5.44 5.39 1.24
C ILE A 295 -4.92 6.69 0.64
N LEU A 296 -5.75 7.72 0.54
CA LEU A 296 -5.34 9.07 0.10
C LEU A 296 -5.20 9.99 1.31
N PHE A 297 -3.97 10.42 1.60
CA PHE A 297 -3.69 11.42 2.62
C PHE A 297 -3.66 12.81 1.98
N HIS A 298 -4.57 13.69 2.38
CA HIS A 298 -4.65 15.07 1.91
C HIS A 298 -3.68 15.97 2.65
N ASN A 299 -3.00 16.86 1.91
CA ASN A 299 -2.18 17.90 2.52
C ASN A 299 -3.05 19.14 2.85
N PRO A 300 -3.30 19.44 4.14
CA PRO A 300 -4.09 20.61 4.52
C PRO A 300 -3.48 21.94 4.03
N SER A 301 -2.15 21.98 3.90
CA SER A 301 -1.36 23.15 3.47
C SER A 301 -1.10 23.19 1.97
N ALA A 302 -1.70 22.29 1.19
CA ALA A 302 -1.49 22.27 -0.26
C ALA A 302 -1.93 23.58 -0.91
N LYS A 303 -1.09 24.11 -1.81
CA LYS A 303 -1.39 25.28 -2.63
C LYS A 303 -2.61 25.03 -3.54
N TYR A 304 -2.67 23.85 -4.14
CA TYR A 304 -3.80 23.36 -4.93
C TYR A 304 -4.22 21.99 -4.41
N LYS A 305 -5.48 21.85 -4.00
CA LYS A 305 -5.99 20.63 -3.33
C LYS A 305 -6.56 19.65 -4.35
N ILE A 306 -6.45 18.36 -4.02
CA ILE A 306 -7.15 17.29 -4.75
C ILE A 306 -8.64 17.36 -4.36
N PRO A 307 -9.57 17.51 -5.32
CA PRO A 307 -11.01 17.49 -5.01
C PRO A 307 -11.43 16.14 -4.41
N LEU A 308 -12.16 16.16 -3.30
CA LEU A 308 -12.56 14.95 -2.57
C LEU A 308 -13.42 14.01 -3.42
N GLU A 309 -14.28 14.59 -4.26
CA GLU A 309 -15.18 13.87 -5.16
C GLU A 309 -14.43 13.10 -6.26
N MET A 310 -13.17 13.43 -6.54
CA MET A 310 -12.36 12.71 -7.53
C MET A 310 -12.19 11.22 -7.16
N PHE A 311 -12.16 10.92 -5.86
CA PHE A 311 -12.06 9.57 -5.30
C PHE A 311 -13.30 9.18 -4.49
N GLY A 312 -14.38 9.96 -4.55
CA GLY A 312 -15.54 9.82 -3.66
C GLY A 312 -16.41 8.58 -3.91
N ASN A 313 -16.39 8.03 -5.13
CA ASN A 313 -17.17 6.83 -5.50
C ASN A 313 -16.27 5.57 -5.56
N THR A 314 -15.32 5.46 -4.63
CA THR A 314 -14.34 4.35 -4.57
C THR A 314 -14.21 3.84 -3.14
N ASN A 315 -13.56 2.69 -2.95
CA ASN A 315 -13.19 2.17 -1.64
C ASN A 315 -11.90 2.80 -1.07
N ILE A 316 -11.34 3.81 -1.74
CA ILE A 316 -10.13 4.50 -1.30
C ILE A 316 -10.46 5.33 -0.06
N THR A 317 -9.84 4.97 1.07
CA THR A 317 -9.99 5.74 2.30
C THR A 317 -9.27 7.07 2.15
N GLN A 318 -9.98 8.19 2.23
CA GLN A 318 -9.36 9.51 2.24
C GLN A 318 -9.18 9.97 3.68
N ILE A 319 -8.03 10.53 4.02
CA ILE A 319 -7.68 11.02 5.36
C ILE A 319 -7.22 12.48 5.23
N SER A 320 -7.76 13.35 6.08
CA SER A 320 -7.46 14.78 6.14
C SER A 320 -7.26 15.22 7.59
N LEU A 321 -6.49 16.30 7.80
CA LEU A 321 -6.41 16.99 9.09
C LEU A 321 -7.19 18.30 9.02
N GLU A 322 -8.30 18.37 9.75
CA GLU A 322 -9.21 19.52 9.79
C GLU A 322 -9.33 20.03 11.23
N ASN A 323 -9.01 21.31 11.46
CA ASN A 323 -9.07 21.92 12.80
C ASN A 323 -8.36 21.11 13.90
N GLY A 324 -7.21 20.51 13.55
CA GLY A 324 -6.41 19.68 14.46
C GLY A 324 -6.98 18.28 14.71
N LYS A 325 -8.01 17.86 13.97
CA LYS A 325 -8.62 16.53 14.08
C LYS A 325 -8.50 15.77 12.76
N ILE A 326 -8.29 14.47 12.87
CA ILE A 326 -8.29 13.58 11.71
C ILE A 326 -9.73 13.30 11.31
N VAL A 327 -10.00 13.50 10.03
CA VAL A 327 -11.27 13.19 9.38
C VAL A 327 -10.97 12.19 8.28
N ASN A 328 -11.80 11.15 8.16
CA ASN A 328 -11.71 10.18 7.09
C ASN A 328 -13.04 10.04 6.36
N THR A 329 -13.01 9.56 5.12
CA THR A 329 -14.22 9.13 4.43
C THR A 329 -14.92 8.03 5.23
N VAL A 330 -16.24 8.17 5.32
CA VAL A 330 -17.13 7.15 5.90
C VAL A 330 -17.32 6.01 4.90
N ASP A 331 -17.77 4.87 5.41
CA ASP A 331 -18.14 3.68 4.62
C ASP A 331 -17.01 3.10 3.75
N THR A 332 -15.76 3.42 4.09
CA THR A 332 -14.56 2.74 3.60
C THR A 332 -13.96 1.88 4.70
N TYR A 333 -13.60 0.63 4.36
CA TYR A 333 -13.06 -0.37 5.31
C TYR A 333 -11.62 -0.73 4.95
N PRO A 334 -10.64 0.13 5.22
CA PRO A 334 -9.27 -0.08 4.78
C PRO A 334 -8.68 -1.38 5.35
N ILE A 335 -7.80 -1.99 4.55
CA ILE A 335 -7.10 -3.22 4.92
C ILE A 335 -5.91 -2.86 5.81
N VAL A 336 -5.93 -3.36 7.03
CA VAL A 336 -4.86 -3.23 8.04
C VAL A 336 -3.73 -4.20 7.73
N ALA A 337 -4.09 -5.45 7.41
CA ALA A 337 -3.16 -6.51 7.11
C ALA A 337 -3.80 -7.54 6.17
N ARG A 338 -2.96 -8.21 5.37
CA ARG A 338 -3.34 -9.35 4.54
C ARG A 338 -2.47 -10.55 4.87
N LEU A 339 -3.12 -11.70 5.05
CA LEU A 339 -2.48 -13.00 5.15
C LEU A 339 -2.93 -13.89 3.98
N ASN A 340 -1.95 -14.37 3.23
CA ASN A 340 -2.14 -15.31 2.13
C ASN A 340 -1.44 -16.63 2.48
N ILE A 341 -2.20 -17.70 2.64
CA ILE A 341 -1.69 -19.02 3.03
C ILE A 341 -2.19 -20.10 2.08
N ASN A 342 -1.48 -21.23 2.06
CA ASN A 342 -1.97 -22.41 1.37
C ASN A 342 -3.28 -22.88 2.03
N LYS A 343 -4.30 -23.17 1.21
CA LYS A 343 -5.62 -23.60 1.68
C LYS A 343 -5.56 -24.89 2.52
N GLY A 344 -4.62 -25.79 2.27
CA GLY A 344 -4.40 -27.00 3.06
C GLY A 344 -4.02 -26.73 4.52
N LEU A 345 -3.54 -25.52 4.84
CA LEU A 345 -3.17 -25.10 6.19
C LEU A 345 -4.27 -24.29 6.89
N GLU A 346 -5.43 -24.11 6.26
CA GLU A 346 -6.53 -23.29 6.78
C GLU A 346 -6.96 -23.74 8.18
N LYS A 347 -7.20 -25.04 8.38
CA LYS A 347 -7.62 -25.58 9.69
C LYS A 347 -6.61 -25.33 10.81
N LEU A 348 -5.33 -25.23 10.47
CA LEU A 348 -4.27 -24.98 11.43
C LEU A 348 -4.20 -23.50 11.82
N PHE A 349 -4.36 -22.60 10.84
CA PHE A 349 -4.16 -21.17 11.06
C PHE A 349 -5.43 -20.38 11.34
N HIS A 350 -6.60 -20.86 10.95
CA HIS A 350 -7.87 -20.17 11.21
C HIS A 350 -8.08 -19.84 12.71
N PRO A 351 -7.86 -20.78 13.66
CA PRO A 351 -7.99 -20.48 15.08
C PRO A 351 -6.99 -19.42 15.57
N TYR A 352 -5.77 -19.41 15.02
CA TYR A 352 -4.76 -18.40 15.33
C TYR A 352 -5.19 -17.01 14.82
N ILE A 353 -5.74 -16.94 13.61
CA ILE A 353 -6.20 -15.67 13.02
C ILE A 353 -7.37 -15.09 13.83
N GLU A 354 -8.33 -15.93 14.24
CA GLU A 354 -9.41 -15.49 15.13
C GLU A 354 -8.89 -14.95 16.46
N GLN A 355 -7.91 -15.64 17.06
CA GLN A 355 -7.25 -15.15 18.27
C GLN A 355 -6.63 -13.76 18.04
N GLN A 356 -5.91 -13.56 16.93
CA GLN A 356 -5.34 -12.25 16.62
C GLN A 356 -6.41 -11.17 16.42
N LEU A 357 -7.54 -11.51 15.78
CA LEU A 357 -8.65 -10.58 15.60
C LEU A 357 -9.27 -10.14 16.94
N MET A 358 -9.40 -11.06 17.90
CA MET A 358 -9.84 -10.71 19.25
C MET A 358 -8.84 -9.77 19.94
N LEU A 359 -7.53 -10.00 19.78
CA LEU A 359 -6.50 -9.12 20.33
C LEU A 359 -6.52 -7.72 19.67
N TYR A 360 -6.73 -7.63 18.36
CA TYR A 360 -6.96 -6.36 17.67
C TYR A 360 -8.11 -5.57 18.28
N ASN A 361 -9.18 -6.26 18.67
CA ASN A 361 -10.36 -5.66 19.32
C ASN A 361 -10.23 -5.56 20.85
N ARG A 362 -9.03 -5.75 21.42
CA ARG A 362 -8.72 -5.56 22.85
C ARG A 362 -9.57 -6.40 23.81
N TYR A 363 -10.05 -7.57 23.37
CA TYR A 363 -10.68 -8.55 24.27
C TYR A 363 -9.69 -9.02 25.33
N ASP A 364 -10.17 -9.29 26.54
CA ASP A 364 -9.30 -9.76 27.62
C ASP A 364 -8.84 -11.21 27.39
N MET A 365 -7.72 -11.60 28.01
CA MET A 365 -7.17 -12.94 27.80
C MET A 365 -8.09 -14.07 28.26
N ASN A 366 -8.96 -13.85 29.24
CA ASN A 366 -9.93 -14.86 29.67
C ASN A 366 -11.03 -15.05 28.62
N GLU A 367 -11.51 -13.97 28.00
CA GLU A 367 -12.45 -14.01 26.89
C GLU A 367 -11.85 -14.74 25.68
N VAL A 368 -10.59 -14.43 25.34
CA VAL A 368 -9.86 -15.11 24.27
C VAL A 368 -9.72 -16.61 24.54
N LEU A 369 -9.28 -16.99 25.74
CA LEU A 369 -9.12 -18.39 26.13
C LEU A 369 -10.45 -19.15 26.14
N LYS A 370 -11.52 -18.50 26.60
CA LYS A 370 -12.87 -19.08 26.60
C LYS A 370 -13.36 -19.33 25.18
N HIS A 371 -13.27 -18.32 24.29
CA HIS A 371 -13.64 -18.47 22.88
C HIS A 371 -12.89 -19.62 22.22
N PHE A 372 -11.59 -19.72 22.47
CA PHE A 372 -10.78 -20.78 21.87
C PHE A 372 -11.19 -22.17 22.37
N ARG A 373 -11.49 -22.29 23.66
CA ARG A 373 -11.99 -23.54 24.25
C ARG A 373 -13.35 -23.95 23.69
N ASP A 374 -14.25 -23.00 23.51
CA ASP A 374 -15.64 -23.31 23.13
C ASP A 374 -15.78 -23.65 21.63
N ASN A 375 -14.84 -23.21 20.78
CA ASN A 375 -14.97 -23.34 19.31
C ASN A 375 -13.93 -24.27 18.66
N PHE A 376 -12.79 -24.55 19.30
CA PHE A 376 -11.67 -25.26 18.67
C PHE A 376 -11.09 -26.46 19.46
N ILE A 377 -11.51 -26.64 20.72
CA ILE A 377 -11.12 -27.76 21.58
C ILE A 377 -12.37 -28.60 21.84
#